data_AF-A0A7W2D786-F1
#
_entry.id   AF-A0A7W2D786-F1
#
_cell.length_a   1.000
_cell.length_b   1.000
_cell.length_c   1.000
_cell.angle_alpha   90.00
_cell.angle_beta   90.00
_cell.angle_gamma   90.00
#
_symmetry.space_group_name_H-M   'P 1'
#
loop_
_entity.id
_entity.type
_entity.pdbx_description
1 polymer ?
#
loop_
_entity_poly.entity_id
_entity_poly.type
_entity_poly.pdbx_seq_one_letter_code
_entity_poly.pdbx_strand_id
1 'polypeptide(L)'
;MSNPDRREEVCPDCQATPSNMDARIIKVGKDPATGAYYSTETWHTEDCPQHTVEQILMEDGVRRVKERNAWMKTAFPAAHERLKAAAAALEGNEVAAPFVAALTELVAQQAEHLGRFVPPDRWAEILDQHFPPAGEEPTA
;
A
#
# COMPACT_ATOMS: atom_id res chain seq x y z
N MET A 1 12.57 3.06 -20.57
CA MET A 1 11.39 3.25 -19.69
C MET A 1 10.46 4.20 -20.41
N SER A 2 9.32 3.73 -20.92
CA SER A 2 8.34 4.60 -21.59
C SER A 2 7.85 5.62 -20.59
N ASN A 3 7.85 6.89 -20.98
CA ASN A 3 7.27 7.97 -20.17
C ASN A 3 5.81 7.58 -19.88
N PRO A 4 5.34 7.55 -18.62
CA PRO A 4 3.92 7.34 -18.35
C PRO A 4 3.11 8.34 -19.18
N ASP A 5 1.97 7.91 -19.73
CA ASP A 5 1.07 8.75 -20.51
C ASP A 5 0.85 10.06 -19.74
N ARG A 6 1.44 11.15 -20.23
CA ARG A 6 1.46 12.45 -19.57
C ARG A 6 0.47 13.34 -20.29
N ARG A 7 -0.52 13.79 -19.52
CA ARG A 7 -1.62 14.63 -19.97
C ARG A 7 -1.47 16.00 -19.32
N GLU A 8 -1.71 17.06 -20.07
CA GLU A 8 -1.72 18.41 -19.54
C GLU A 8 -3.17 18.90 -19.47
N GLU A 9 -3.57 19.40 -18.31
CA GLU A 9 -4.89 19.97 -18.08
C GLU A 9 -4.74 21.43 -17.68
N VAL A 10 -5.47 22.29 -18.36
CA VAL A 10 -5.50 23.72 -18.03
C VAL A 10 -6.50 23.93 -16.90
N CYS A 11 -6.05 24.56 -15.82
CA CYS A 11 -6.94 24.91 -14.71
C CYS A 11 -8.02 25.90 -15.20
N PRO A 12 -9.32 25.61 -15.04
CA PRO A 12 -10.38 26.50 -15.52
C PRO A 12 -10.43 27.84 -14.78
N ASP A 13 -9.99 27.88 -13.51
CA ASP A 13 -10.09 29.06 -12.66
C ASP A 13 -9.03 30.12 -12.97
N CYS A 14 -7.79 29.70 -13.22
CA CYS A 14 -6.66 30.63 -13.46
C CYS A 14 -6.08 30.55 -14.87
N GLN A 15 -6.41 29.50 -15.63
CA GLN A 15 -5.89 29.27 -16.99
C GLN A 15 -4.37 29.39 -17.10
N ALA A 16 -3.66 29.04 -16.01
CA ALA A 16 -2.21 29.12 -15.96
C ALA A 16 -1.58 28.12 -16.93
N THR A 17 -0.44 28.50 -17.46
CA THR A 17 0.35 27.77 -18.43
C THR A 17 1.81 27.77 -17.99
N PRO A 18 2.68 26.96 -18.65
CA PRO A 18 4.12 26.96 -18.37
C PRO A 18 4.81 28.35 -18.37
N SER A 19 4.23 29.35 -19.01
CA SER A 19 4.82 30.68 -19.15
C SER A 19 4.35 31.71 -18.10
N ASN A 20 3.34 31.40 -17.30
CA ASN A 20 2.73 32.34 -16.34
C ASN A 20 2.21 31.64 -15.07
N MET A 21 2.98 30.69 -14.54
CA MET A 21 2.63 29.86 -13.39
C MET A 21 3.49 30.19 -12.16
N ASP A 22 2.95 29.82 -11.00
CA ASP A 22 3.67 29.82 -9.72
C ASP A 22 3.79 28.39 -9.15
N ALA A 23 2.84 27.51 -9.49
CA ALA A 23 2.81 26.14 -8.99
C ALA A 23 2.42 25.12 -10.07
N ARG A 24 2.92 23.89 -9.88
CA ARG A 24 2.57 22.70 -10.67
C ARG A 24 2.08 21.58 -9.78
N ILE A 25 0.89 21.06 -10.06
CA ILE A 25 0.36 19.85 -9.43
C ILE A 25 0.40 18.71 -10.43
N ILE A 26 0.93 17.56 -9.99
CA ILE A 26 0.95 16.32 -10.78
C ILE A 26 0.09 15.30 -10.05
N LYS A 27 -0.96 14.82 -10.73
CA LYS A 27 -1.85 13.76 -10.24
C LYS A 27 -1.60 12.49 -11.04
N VAL A 28 -1.64 11.34 -10.37
CA VAL A 28 -1.58 10.04 -11.04
C VAL A 28 -2.98 9.46 -11.08
N GLY A 29 -3.43 9.11 -12.27
CA GLY A 29 -4.70 8.46 -12.53
C GLY A 29 -4.51 7.06 -13.12
N LYS A 30 -5.59 6.28 -13.12
CA LYS A 30 -5.67 5.01 -13.84
C LYS A 30 -6.80 5.11 -14.84
N ASP A 31 -6.50 4.85 -16.10
CA ASP A 31 -7.48 4.90 -17.17
C ASP A 31 -8.48 3.74 -16.98
N PRO A 32 -9.79 4.01 -16.86
CA PRO A 32 -10.77 2.96 -16.57
C PRO A 32 -10.99 2.01 -17.75
N ALA A 33 -10.69 2.42 -18.98
CA ALA A 33 -10.87 1.61 -20.18
C ALA A 33 -9.67 0.68 -20.43
N THR A 34 -8.45 1.20 -20.23
CA THR A 34 -7.22 0.45 -20.53
C THR A 34 -6.55 -0.13 -19.29
N GLY A 35 -6.88 0.37 -18.10
CA GLY A 35 -6.19 0.04 -16.86
C GLY A 35 -4.77 0.61 -16.77
N ALA A 36 -4.31 1.37 -17.76
CA ALA A 36 -2.98 1.98 -17.76
C ALA A 36 -2.92 3.16 -16.80
N TYR A 37 -1.76 3.38 -16.17
CA TYR A 37 -1.51 4.57 -15.37
C TYR A 37 -1.17 5.75 -16.27
N TYR A 38 -1.73 6.91 -15.96
CA TYR A 38 -1.39 8.18 -16.58
C TYR A 38 -1.08 9.22 -15.50
N SER A 39 -0.40 10.28 -15.89
CA SER A 39 -0.20 11.46 -15.06
C SER A 39 -0.84 12.66 -15.70
N THR A 40 -1.56 13.46 -14.91
CA THR A 40 -2.08 14.76 -15.31
C THR A 40 -1.24 15.83 -14.64
N GLU A 41 -0.71 16.77 -15.43
CA GLU A 41 -0.08 17.99 -14.93
C GLU A 41 -1.03 19.17 -15.08
N THR A 42 -1.22 19.91 -13.99
CA THR A 42 -2.02 21.14 -13.96
C THR A 42 -1.18 22.27 -13.38
N TRP A 43 -1.19 23.41 -14.06
CA TRP A 43 -0.47 24.61 -13.66
C TRP A 43 -1.42 25.58 -12.97
N HIS A 44 -0.90 26.34 -12.01
CA HIS A 44 -1.66 27.33 -11.26
C HIS A 44 -0.87 28.63 -11.04
N THR A 45 -1.57 29.76 -11.02
CA THR A 45 -1.07 31.03 -10.45
C THR A 45 -1.24 31.04 -8.93
N GLU A 46 -0.53 31.93 -8.25
CA GLU A 46 -0.52 32.09 -6.79
C GLU A 46 -1.93 32.19 -6.18
N ASP A 47 -2.80 33.03 -6.74
CA ASP A 47 -4.15 33.29 -6.21
C ASP A 47 -5.23 32.32 -6.72
N CYS A 48 -4.88 31.18 -7.30
CA CYS A 48 -5.86 30.25 -7.87
C CYS A 48 -6.68 29.53 -6.78
N PRO A 49 -8.02 29.64 -6.77
CA PRO A 49 -8.87 28.96 -5.78
C PRO A 49 -8.75 27.43 -5.86
N GLN A 50 -8.77 26.86 -7.07
CA GLN A 50 -8.55 25.42 -7.26
C GLN A 50 -7.19 24.96 -6.70
N HIS A 51 -6.13 25.76 -6.86
CA HIS A 51 -4.81 25.42 -6.31
C HIS A 51 -4.86 25.28 -4.79
N THR A 52 -5.52 26.23 -4.12
CA THR A 52 -5.72 26.21 -2.67
C THR A 52 -6.44 24.94 -2.22
N VAL A 53 -7.52 24.56 -2.91
CA VAL A 53 -8.27 23.33 -2.59
C VAL A 53 -7.39 22.09 -2.76
N GLU A 54 -6.63 22.00 -3.84
CA GLU A 54 -5.75 20.87 -4.11
C GLU A 54 -4.62 20.76 -3.10
N GLN A 55 -4.05 21.88 -2.68
CA GLN A 55 -3.05 21.92 -1.62
C GLN A 55 -3.62 21.39 -0.29
N ILE A 56 -4.81 21.86 0.11
CA ILE A 56 -5.49 21.38 1.32
C ILE A 56 -5.68 19.86 1.26
N LEU A 57 -6.20 19.34 0.15
CA LEU A 57 -6.44 17.91 -0.02
C LEU A 57 -5.15 17.09 0.05
N MET A 58 -4.06 17.60 -0.53
CA MET A 58 -2.74 16.98 -0.48
C MET A 58 -2.20 16.96 0.95
N GLU A 59 -2.22 18.08 1.65
CA GLU A 59 -1.76 18.20 3.04
C GLU A 59 -2.55 17.29 3.98
N ASP A 60 -3.87 17.25 3.82
CA ASP A 60 -4.73 16.33 4.55
C ASP A 60 -4.43 14.86 4.24
N GLY A 61 -4.14 14.54 2.98
CA GLY A 61 -3.68 13.22 2.56
C GLY A 61 -2.38 12.83 3.27
N VAL A 62 -1.38 13.70 3.26
CA VAL A 62 -0.10 13.51 3.94
C VAL A 62 -0.30 13.34 5.45
N ARG A 63 -1.15 14.16 6.06
CA ARG A 63 -1.49 14.08 7.48
C ARG A 63 -2.10 12.72 7.83
N ARG A 64 -3.12 12.27 7.09
CA ARG A 64 -3.75 10.94 7.30
C ARG A 64 -2.74 9.80 7.16
N VAL A 65 -1.83 9.87 6.18
CA VAL A 65 -0.79 8.86 6.01
C VAL A 65 0.17 8.85 7.20
N LYS A 66 0.59 10.02 7.70
CA LYS A 66 1.44 10.13 8.89
C LYS A 66 0.75 9.58 10.14
N GLU A 67 -0.50 9.96 10.38
CA GLU A 67 -1.31 9.48 11.51
C GLU A 67 -1.46 7.95 11.46
N ARG A 68 -1.82 7.40 10.29
CA ARG A 68 -1.94 5.94 10.11
C ARG A 68 -0.62 5.22 10.33
N ASN A 69 0.48 5.77 9.84
CA ASN A 69 1.82 5.19 10.05
C ASN A 69 2.24 5.23 11.52
N ALA A 70 1.95 6.33 12.23
CA ALA A 70 2.24 6.45 13.66
C ALA A 70 1.41 5.47 14.49
N TRP A 71 0.11 5.37 14.19
CA TRP A 71 -0.78 4.37 14.80
C TRP A 71 -0.27 2.95 14.54
N MET A 72 0.03 2.59 13.30
CA MET A 72 0.50 1.24 12.94
C MET A 72 1.75 0.84 13.73
N LYS A 73 2.73 1.75 13.88
CA LYS A 73 3.97 1.48 14.62
C LYS A 73 3.75 1.13 16.10
N THR A 74 2.65 1.57 16.69
CA THR A 74 2.32 1.29 18.10
C THR A 74 1.30 0.15 18.24
N ALA A 75 0.30 0.11 17.37
CA ALA A 75 -0.78 -0.87 17.42
C ALA A 75 -0.34 -2.26 16.96
N PHE A 76 0.51 -2.36 15.92
CA PHE A 76 0.90 -3.64 15.35
C PHE A 76 1.73 -4.51 16.32
N PRO A 77 2.77 -4.00 17.01
CA PRO A 77 3.48 -4.81 17.99
C PRO A 77 2.57 -5.36 19.10
N ALA A 78 1.65 -4.55 19.61
CA ALA A 78 0.69 -4.99 20.62
C ALA A 78 -0.30 -6.04 20.08
N ALA A 79 -0.71 -5.94 18.81
CA ALA A 79 -1.54 -6.95 18.16
C ALA A 79 -0.78 -8.26 17.94
N HIS A 80 0.50 -8.18 17.56
CA HIS A 80 1.38 -9.33 17.39
C HIS A 80 1.56 -10.11 18.71
N GLU A 81 1.77 -9.43 19.84
CA GLU A 81 1.87 -10.09 21.15
C GLU A 81 0.55 -10.76 21.57
N ARG A 82 -0.60 -10.15 21.29
CA ARG A 82 -1.91 -10.79 21.51
C ARG A 82 -2.09 -12.05 20.66
N LEU A 83 -1.61 -12.03 19.41
CA LEU A 83 -1.63 -13.21 18.54
C LEU A 83 -0.75 -14.33 19.10
N LYS A 84 0.48 -14.03 19.54
CA LYS A 84 1.36 -15.02 20.16
C LYS A 84 0.75 -15.64 21.40
N ALA A 85 0.12 -14.84 22.26
CA ALA A 85 -0.57 -15.35 23.44
C ALA A 85 -1.75 -16.27 23.07
N ALA A 86 -2.53 -15.92 22.03
CA ALA A 86 -3.61 -16.77 21.53
C ALA A 86 -3.08 -18.06 20.90
N ALA A 87 -1.96 -18.00 20.16
CA ALA A 87 -1.29 -19.15 19.60
C ALA A 87 -0.81 -20.12 20.69
N ALA A 88 -0.20 -19.61 21.76
CA ALA A 88 0.23 -20.41 22.91
C ALA A 88 -0.94 -21.14 23.59
N ALA A 89 -2.13 -20.54 23.63
CA ALA A 89 -3.33 -21.18 24.18
C ALA A 89 -3.85 -22.35 23.32
N LEU A 90 -3.39 -22.48 22.08
CA LEU A 90 -3.73 -23.57 21.15
C LEU A 90 -2.64 -24.66 21.09
N GLU A 91 -1.57 -24.53 21.88
CA GLU A 91 -0.52 -25.55 21.97
C GLU A 91 -1.11 -26.93 22.31
N GLY A 92 -0.74 -27.94 21.51
CA GLY A 92 -1.26 -29.30 21.62
C GLY A 92 -2.48 -29.61 20.73
N ASN A 93 -3.03 -28.63 20.00
CA ASN A 93 -4.01 -28.91 18.95
C ASN A 93 -3.31 -29.29 17.64
N GLU A 94 -3.12 -30.59 17.41
CA GLU A 94 -2.42 -31.13 16.23
C GLU A 94 -3.06 -30.72 14.90
N VAL A 95 -4.39 -30.54 14.85
CA VAL A 95 -5.11 -30.13 13.63
C VAL A 95 -4.84 -28.66 13.30
N ALA A 96 -4.81 -27.80 14.32
CA ALA A 96 -4.60 -26.36 14.13
C ALA A 96 -3.12 -25.97 14.07
N ALA A 97 -2.20 -26.85 14.49
CA ALA A 97 -0.78 -26.55 14.66
C ALA A 97 -0.12 -25.97 13.39
N PRO A 98 -0.28 -26.55 12.17
CA PRO A 98 0.34 -25.99 10.97
C PRO A 98 -0.17 -24.57 10.64
N PHE A 99 -1.47 -24.33 10.85
CA PHE A 99 -2.08 -23.03 10.62
C PHE A 99 -1.59 -21.97 11.61
N VAL A 100 -1.53 -22.32 12.90
CA VAL A 100 -1.04 -21.42 13.94
C VAL A 100 0.44 -21.07 13.70
N ALA A 101 1.26 -22.06 13.31
CA ALA A 101 2.66 -21.84 12.98
C ALA A 101 2.84 -20.91 11.77
N ALA A 102 2.15 -21.18 10.66
CA ALA A 102 2.21 -20.36 9.46
C ALA A 102 1.76 -18.91 9.71
N LEU A 103 0.62 -18.73 10.40
CA LEU A 103 0.10 -17.40 10.71
C LEU A 103 1.06 -16.62 11.62
N THR A 104 1.65 -17.28 12.61
CA THR A 104 2.63 -16.63 13.50
C THR A 104 3.88 -16.20 12.74
N GLU A 105 4.39 -17.04 11.83
CA GLU A 105 5.55 -16.72 11.02
C GLU A 105 5.29 -15.57 10.03
N LEU A 106 4.14 -15.58 9.33
CA LEU A 106 3.74 -14.49 8.43
C LEU A 106 3.65 -13.15 9.16
N VAL A 107 3.02 -13.15 10.34
CA VAL A 107 2.89 -11.94 11.16
C VAL A 107 4.24 -11.48 11.70
N ALA A 108 5.13 -12.41 12.07
CA ALA A 108 6.50 -12.08 12.46
C ALA A 108 7.30 -11.44 11.33
N GLN A 109 7.22 -11.98 10.11
CA GLN A 109 7.86 -11.40 8.92
C GLN A 109 7.34 -9.99 8.62
N GLN A 110 6.03 -9.77 8.76
CA GLN A 110 5.45 -8.45 8.61
C GLN A 110 5.89 -7.48 9.73
N ALA A 111 6.15 -7.99 10.95
CA ALA A 111 6.64 -7.22 12.09
C ALA A 111 8.09 -6.72 11.89
N GLU A 112 8.97 -7.57 11.33
CA GLU A 112 10.36 -7.22 11.02
C GLU A 112 10.46 -6.15 9.92
N HIS A 113 9.41 -6.05 9.11
CA HIS A 113 9.33 -5.15 7.96
C HIS A 113 8.26 -4.07 8.12
N LEU A 114 7.97 -3.59 9.34
CA LEU A 114 6.97 -2.54 9.56
C LEU A 114 7.26 -1.28 8.73
N GLY A 115 6.37 -1.00 7.78
CA GLY A 115 6.49 0.10 6.82
C GLY A 115 7.22 -0.25 5.53
N ARG A 116 7.54 -1.54 5.30
CA ARG A 116 8.07 -2.07 4.05
C ARG A 116 7.14 -3.16 3.51
N PHE A 117 7.27 -3.39 2.21
CA PHE A 117 6.54 -4.44 1.50
C PHE A 117 7.20 -5.80 1.78
N VAL A 118 6.42 -6.78 2.23
CA VAL A 118 6.82 -8.18 2.22
C VAL A 118 6.40 -8.75 0.87
N PRO A 119 7.33 -9.31 0.07
CA PRO A 119 7.01 -9.70 -1.29
C PRO A 119 6.20 -11.02 -1.33
N PRO A 120 5.36 -11.25 -2.36
CA PRO A 120 4.44 -12.39 -2.40
C PRO A 120 5.11 -13.76 -2.46
N ASP A 121 6.31 -13.84 -3.05
CA ASP A 121 7.16 -15.03 -3.05
C ASP A 121 7.54 -15.45 -1.63
N ARG A 122 7.89 -14.49 -0.77
CA ARG A 122 8.19 -14.79 0.64
C ARG A 122 6.97 -15.35 1.40
N TRP A 123 5.77 -14.87 1.07
CA TRP A 123 4.53 -15.45 1.61
C TRP A 123 4.33 -16.88 1.12
N ALA A 124 4.55 -17.13 -0.17
CA ALA A 124 4.42 -18.47 -0.75
C ALA A 124 5.39 -19.47 -0.09
N GLU A 125 6.65 -19.08 0.10
CA GLU A 125 7.65 -19.92 0.79
C GLU A 125 7.20 -20.36 2.18
N ILE A 126 6.68 -19.42 2.98
CA ILE A 126 6.23 -19.72 4.35
C ILE A 126 5.00 -20.63 4.30
N LEU A 127 4.06 -20.35 3.42
CA LEU A 127 2.87 -21.19 3.27
C LEU A 127 3.23 -22.61 2.81
N ASP A 128 4.12 -22.77 1.84
CA ASP A 128 4.55 -24.09 1.34
C ASP A 128 5.29 -24.90 2.41
N GLN A 129 6.01 -24.25 3.33
CA GLN A 129 6.68 -24.93 4.45
C GLN A 129 5.69 -25.57 5.44
N HIS A 130 4.56 -24.90 5.70
CA HIS A 130 3.54 -25.37 6.63
C HIS A 130 2.42 -26.18 5.95
N PHE A 131 2.23 -25.97 4.65
CA PHE A 131 1.20 -26.60 3.81
C PHE A 131 1.82 -27.04 2.47
N PRO A 132 2.68 -28.07 2.47
CA PRO A 132 3.32 -28.52 1.25
C PRO A 132 2.27 -28.93 0.22
N PRO A 133 2.49 -28.67 -1.08
CA PRO A 133 1.59 -29.13 -2.11
C PRO A 133 1.45 -30.65 -1.99
N ALA A 134 0.20 -31.14 -2.00
CA ALA A 134 -0.05 -32.56 -2.05
C ALA A 134 0.73 -33.11 -3.25
N GLY A 135 1.65 -34.04 -3.00
CA GLY A 135 2.45 -34.66 -4.06
C GLY A 135 1.50 -35.16 -5.15
N GLU A 136 1.86 -34.93 -6.42
CA GLU A 136 1.17 -35.56 -7.54
C GLU A 136 1.00 -37.05 -7.22
N GLU A 137 -0.25 -37.51 -7.05
CA GLU A 137 -0.51 -38.93 -6.97
C GLU A 137 0.02 -39.56 -8.26
N PRO A 138 0.80 -40.66 -8.19
CA PRO A 138 1.27 -41.31 -9.40
C PRO A 138 0.03 -41.77 -10.18
N THR A 139 -0.14 -41.25 -11.39
CA THR A 139 -1.15 -41.74 -12.33
C THR A 139 -0.92 -43.24 -12.52
N ALA A 140 -1.88 -44.04 -12.05
CA ALA A 140 -1.94 -45.48 -12.25
C ALA A 140 -2.09 -45.85 -13.73
#